data_AF-A0A9E6CUH6-F1
#
_entry.id   AF-A0A9E6CUH6-F1
#
_cell.length_a   1.000
_cell.length_b   1.000
_cell.length_c   1.000
_cell.angle_alpha   90.00
_cell.angle_beta   90.00
_cell.angle_gamma   90.00
#
_symmetry.space_group_name_H-M   'P 1'
#
loop_
_entity.id
_entity.type
_entity.pdbx_description
1 polymer ?
#
loop_
_entity_poly.entity_id
_entity_poly.type
_entity_poly.pdbx_seq_one_letter_code
_entity_poly.pdbx_strand_id
1 'polypeptide(L)'
;MLKDENGKDTDAAVGYRKPPKYTQFKKGRSGNPAGRPKLREPESVDVSEVLNPAIKVKIEGKVHNMDAFEASVRLLARRAANGNLPAIIRFVRLCEQYGAVTPSEPPINGGVIFAPKGISPSDWVEGFAKEVPIDKT
;
A
#
# COMPACT_ATOMS: atom_id res chain seq x y z
N MET A 1 35.11 54.12 -11.69
CA MET A 1 33.90 54.35 -10.88
C MET A 1 33.57 55.83 -11.00
N LEU A 2 32.40 56.18 -11.52
CA LEU A 2 31.99 57.59 -11.66
C LEU A 2 31.06 57.90 -10.49
N LYS A 3 31.50 58.80 -9.62
CA LYS A 3 30.73 59.36 -8.53
C LYS A 3 30.25 60.74 -8.96
N ASP A 4 29.00 61.04 -8.64
CA ASP A 4 28.44 62.38 -8.60
C ASP A 4 29.00 63.17 -7.40
N GLU A 5 28.94 64.50 -7.50
CA GLU A 5 29.54 65.47 -6.58
C GLU A 5 29.01 65.43 -5.12
N ASN A 6 27.96 64.63 -4.87
CA ASN A 6 27.39 64.38 -3.54
C ASN A 6 27.57 62.94 -3.03
N GLY A 7 28.40 62.11 -3.69
CA GLY A 7 28.84 60.82 -3.15
C GLY A 7 27.73 59.77 -2.98
N LYS A 8 26.67 59.79 -3.81
CA LYS A 8 25.61 58.77 -3.80
C LYS A 8 25.75 57.85 -5.01
N ASP A 9 26.13 56.60 -4.75
CA ASP A 9 26.27 55.57 -5.78
C ASP A 9 25.03 55.49 -6.68
N THR A 10 25.19 55.87 -7.95
CA THR A 10 24.12 55.84 -8.94
C THR A 10 23.68 54.40 -9.21
N ASP A 11 22.37 54.21 -9.12
CA ASP A 11 21.68 52.93 -9.22
C ASP A 11 22.13 52.19 -10.50
N ALA A 12 22.67 50.98 -10.32
CA ALA A 12 23.20 50.20 -11.43
C ALA A 12 22.05 49.88 -12.41
N ALA A 13 22.14 50.43 -13.62
CA ALA A 13 21.13 50.32 -14.68
C ALA A 13 20.45 48.94 -14.71
N VAL A 14 19.20 48.91 -14.27
CA VAL A 14 18.34 47.72 -14.23
C VAL A 14 18.09 47.28 -15.68
N GLY A 15 18.21 45.98 -15.96
CA GLY A 15 18.08 45.45 -17.32
C GLY A 15 17.95 43.93 -17.35
N TYR A 16 17.92 43.34 -18.56
CA TYR A 16 17.79 41.90 -18.71
C TYR A 16 18.91 41.15 -17.95
N ARG A 17 18.51 40.20 -17.08
CA ARG A 17 19.40 39.44 -16.18
C ARG A 17 20.18 40.27 -15.14
N LYS A 18 19.78 41.54 -14.90
CA LYS A 18 20.37 42.43 -13.90
C LYS A 18 19.29 42.96 -12.94
N PRO A 19 18.85 42.15 -11.96
CA PRO A 19 17.85 42.59 -11.00
C PRO A 19 18.40 43.72 -10.10
N PRO A 20 17.56 44.64 -9.61
CA PRO A 20 17.99 45.74 -8.75
C PRO A 20 18.69 45.27 -7.47
N LYS A 21 19.80 45.91 -7.09
CA LYS A 21 20.63 45.50 -5.95
C LYS A 21 19.87 45.46 -4.62
N TYR A 22 18.91 46.37 -4.41
CA TYR A 22 18.12 46.43 -3.18
C TYR A 22 17.17 45.23 -3.00
N THR A 23 16.85 44.52 -4.08
CA THR A 23 16.02 43.29 -4.05
C THR A 23 16.83 41.99 -4.04
N GLN A 24 18.15 42.06 -4.30
CA GLN A 24 18.98 40.87 -4.34
C GLN A 24 19.18 40.29 -2.93
N PHE A 25 19.11 38.97 -2.80
CA PHE A 25 19.49 38.31 -1.56
C PHE A 25 21.00 38.47 -1.32
N LYS A 26 21.38 38.71 -0.05
CA LYS A 26 22.80 38.76 0.33
C LYS A 26 23.43 37.39 0.09
N LYS A 27 24.67 37.37 -0.43
CA LYS A 27 25.43 36.13 -0.62
C LYS A 27 25.48 35.34 0.71
N GLY A 28 25.11 34.06 0.67
CA GLY A 28 25.05 33.19 1.84
C GLY A 28 23.75 33.26 2.66
N ARG A 29 22.78 34.11 2.27
CA ARG A 29 21.47 34.20 2.92
C ARG A 29 20.37 33.95 1.90
N SER A 30 19.63 32.85 2.06
CA SER A 30 18.41 32.61 1.27
C SER A 30 17.30 33.58 1.68
N GLY A 31 16.36 33.86 0.77
CA GLY A 31 15.15 34.62 1.08
C GLY A 31 14.20 33.89 2.05
N ASN A 32 14.39 32.58 2.23
CA ASN A 32 13.74 31.79 3.25
C ASN A 32 14.81 31.24 4.21
N PRO A 33 15.19 31.98 5.28
CA PRO A 33 16.22 31.56 6.23
C PRO A 33 15.86 30.27 6.98
N ALA A 34 14.57 30.02 7.19
CA ALA A 34 14.08 28.80 7.84
C ALA A 34 14.15 27.57 6.91
N GLY A 35 14.34 27.80 5.60
CA GLY A 35 14.33 26.75 4.61
C GLY A 35 12.99 26.01 4.56
N ARG A 36 13.03 24.82 3.97
CA ARG A 36 11.92 23.87 4.05
C ARG A 36 11.97 23.23 5.45
N PRO A 37 10.86 23.19 6.21
CA PRO A 37 10.81 22.47 7.47
C PRO A 37 11.28 21.02 7.29
N LYS A 38 12.08 20.51 8.23
CA LYS A 38 12.44 19.09 8.26
C LYS A 38 11.14 18.28 8.39
N LEU A 39 11.04 17.20 7.61
CA LEU A 39 9.94 16.26 7.72
C LEU A 39 9.91 15.74 9.16
N ARG A 40 8.79 15.92 9.86
CA ARG A 40 8.60 15.29 11.16
C ARG A 40 8.58 13.78 10.92
N GLU A 41 9.39 13.03 11.65
CA GLU A 41 9.22 11.59 11.71
C GLU A 41 7.80 11.34 12.24
N PRO A 42 7.02 10.43 11.62
CA PRO A 42 5.74 10.09 12.18
C PRO A 42 5.99 9.50 13.57
N GLU A 43 5.47 10.15 14.62
CA GLU A 43 5.30 9.50 15.91
C GLU A 43 4.62 8.16 15.67
N SER A 44 5.07 7.11 16.37
CA SER A 44 4.48 5.79 16.27
C SER A 44 2.99 5.90 16.61
N VAL A 45 2.15 5.96 15.58
CA VAL A 45 0.70 6.03 15.75
C VAL A 45 0.28 4.71 16.36
N ASP A 46 -0.33 4.76 17.55
CA ASP A 46 -0.97 3.59 18.10
C ASP A 46 -2.20 3.26 17.26
N VAL A 47 -2.04 2.23 16.42
CA VAL A 47 -3.10 1.76 15.52
C VAL A 47 -4.32 1.30 16.32
N SER A 48 -4.13 0.79 17.54
CA SER A 48 -5.25 0.38 18.38
C SER A 48 -6.07 1.57 18.87
N GLU A 49 -5.42 2.67 19.24
CA GLU A 49 -6.10 3.91 19.63
C GLU A 49 -6.91 4.52 18.48
N VAL A 50 -6.36 4.48 17.26
CA VAL A 50 -7.06 4.97 16.06
C VAL A 50 -8.26 4.09 15.68
N LEU A 51 -8.17 2.77 15.93
CA LEU A 51 -9.24 1.84 15.60
C LEU A 51 -10.31 1.70 16.69
N ASN A 52 -10.00 2.02 17.95
CA ASN A 52 -10.92 1.96 19.08
C ASN A 52 -12.21 2.80 18.96
N PRO A 53 -12.19 4.06 18.46
CA PRO A 53 -13.40 4.86 18.39
C PRO A 53 -14.32 4.42 17.25
N ALA A 54 -15.61 4.29 17.55
CA ALA A 54 -16.63 4.06 16.53
C ALA A 54 -16.70 5.22 15.53
N ILE A 55 -16.65 4.88 14.24
CA ILE A 55 -16.71 5.84 13.14
C ILE A 55 -18.12 5.92 12.54
N LYS A 56 -18.49 7.11 12.06
CA LYS A 56 -19.74 7.34 11.33
C LYS A 56 -19.55 6.92 9.87
N VAL A 57 -20.25 5.87 9.45
CA VAL A 57 -20.22 5.36 8.07
C VAL A 57 -21.61 5.48 7.45
N LYS A 58 -21.67 6.00 6.23
CA LYS A 58 -22.92 6.09 5.46
C LYS A 58 -23.15 4.80 4.68
N ILE A 59 -24.23 4.09 4.98
CA ILE A 59 -24.70 2.91 4.25
C ILE A 59 -26.10 3.23 3.72
N GLU A 60 -26.29 3.14 2.40
CA GLU A 60 -27.63 3.28 1.78
C GLU A 60 -28.38 4.56 2.20
N GLY A 61 -27.65 5.67 2.34
CA GLY A 61 -28.23 6.95 2.72
C GLY A 61 -28.33 7.20 4.23
N LYS A 62 -28.26 6.15 5.07
CA LYS A 62 -28.32 6.24 6.53
C LYS A 62 -26.92 6.24 7.15
N VAL A 63 -26.75 7.00 8.23
CA VAL A 63 -25.49 7.06 8.98
C VAL A 63 -25.55 6.05 10.10
N HIS A 64 -24.57 5.14 10.13
CA HIS A 64 -24.40 4.14 11.17
C HIS A 64 -23.07 4.39 11.90
N ASN A 65 -23.08 4.29 13.23
CA ASN A 65 -21.85 4.18 14.00
C ASN A 65 -21.41 2.72 13.97
N MET A 66 -20.18 2.46 13.55
CA MET A 66 -19.59 1.13 13.57
C MET A 66 -18.12 1.22 13.92
N ASP A 67 -17.56 0.09 14.34
CA ASP A 67 -16.14 -0.01 14.62
C ASP A 67 -15.30 0.25 13.37
N ALA A 68 -14.12 0.86 13.55
CA ALA A 68 -13.25 1.21 12.42
C ALA A 68 -12.73 -0.03 11.69
N PHE A 69 -12.45 -1.10 12.43
CA PHE A 69 -12.04 -2.37 11.84
C PHE A 69 -13.20 -2.98 11.05
N GLU A 70 -14.41 -3.05 11.63
CA GLU A 70 -15.60 -3.56 10.93
C GLU A 70 -15.88 -2.81 9.62
N ALA A 71 -15.82 -1.48 9.64
CA ALA A 71 -15.99 -0.64 8.46
C ALA A 71 -14.93 -0.95 7.38
N SER A 72 -13.68 -1.15 7.80
CA SER A 72 -12.57 -1.45 6.89
C SER A 72 -12.76 -2.80 6.18
N VAL A 73 -13.23 -3.82 6.90
CA VAL A 73 -13.50 -5.16 6.36
C VAL A 73 -14.65 -5.09 5.36
N ARG A 74 -15.74 -4.36 5.68
CA ARG A 74 -16.86 -4.16 4.75
C ARG A 74 -16.44 -3.43 3.47
N LEU A 75 -15.61 -2.41 3.59
CA LEU A 75 -15.07 -1.69 2.43
C LEU A 75 -14.18 -2.60 1.58
N LEU A 76 -13.34 -3.41 2.23
CA LEU A 76 -12.47 -4.37 1.56
C LEU A 76 -13.28 -5.41 0.77
N ALA A 77 -14.33 -5.97 1.37
CA ALA A 77 -15.26 -6.89 0.73
C ALA A 77 -15.94 -6.26 -0.50
N ARG A 78 -16.44 -5.02 -0.39
CA ARG A 78 -17.06 -4.29 -1.51
C ARG A 78 -16.07 -4.05 -2.66
N ARG A 79 -14.83 -3.68 -2.36
CA ARG A 79 -13.79 -3.48 -3.39
C ARG A 79 -13.41 -4.80 -4.07
N ALA A 80 -13.34 -5.88 -3.30
CA ALA A 80 -13.10 -7.22 -3.84
C ALA A 80 -14.24 -7.64 -4.79
N ALA A 81 -15.49 -7.44 -4.38
CA ALA A 81 -16.67 -7.73 -5.19
C ALA A 81 -16.71 -6.91 -6.50
N ASN A 82 -16.17 -5.70 -6.50
CA ASN A 82 -16.05 -4.85 -7.69
C ASN A 82 -14.84 -5.20 -8.59
N GLY A 83 -14.13 -6.30 -8.34
CA GLY A 83 -13.05 -6.79 -9.21
C GLY A 83 -11.66 -6.18 -8.95
N ASN A 84 -11.44 -5.50 -7.82
CA ASN A 84 -10.11 -4.99 -7.48
C ASN A 84 -9.21 -6.15 -7.00
N LEU A 85 -8.30 -6.61 -7.86
CA LEU A 85 -7.43 -7.77 -7.59
C LEU A 85 -6.64 -7.67 -6.26
N PRO A 86 -5.97 -6.54 -5.93
CA PRO A 86 -5.33 -6.38 -4.62
C PRO A 86 -6.29 -6.52 -3.43
N ALA A 87 -7.51 -5.99 -3.54
CA ALA A 87 -8.53 -6.13 -2.50
C ALA A 87 -9.00 -7.58 -2.37
N ILE A 88 -9.18 -8.30 -3.48
CA ILE A 88 -9.55 -9.72 -3.48
C ILE A 88 -8.50 -10.53 -2.71
N ILE A 89 -7.22 -10.40 -3.06
CA ILE A 89 -6.14 -11.16 -2.40
C ILE A 89 -6.10 -10.86 -0.89
N ARG A 90 -6.19 -9.58 -0.50
CA ARG A 90 -6.20 -9.19 0.91
C ARG A 90 -7.43 -9.71 1.65
N PHE A 91 -8.59 -9.67 1.00
CA PHE A 91 -9.84 -10.16 1.57
C PHE A 91 -9.80 -11.67 1.80
N VAL A 92 -9.34 -12.45 0.82
CA VAL A 92 -9.20 -13.91 0.95
C VAL A 92 -8.26 -14.27 2.10
N ARG A 93 -7.08 -13.63 2.20
CA ARG A 93 -6.16 -13.85 3.33
C ARG A 93 -6.78 -13.53 4.68
N LEU A 94 -7.58 -12.46 4.75
CA LEU A 94 -8.31 -12.12 5.96
C LEU A 94 -9.33 -13.21 6.31
N CYS A 95 -10.07 -13.71 5.32
CA CYS A 95 -11.01 -14.82 5.52
C CYS A 95 -10.30 -16.10 6.01
N GLU A 96 -9.13 -16.42 5.47
CA GLU A 96 -8.31 -17.57 5.92
C GLU A 96 -7.85 -17.38 7.37
N GLN A 97 -7.32 -16.20 7.73
CA GLN A 97 -6.83 -15.90 9.08
C GLN A 97 -7.92 -16.05 10.14
N TYR A 98 -9.17 -15.70 9.81
CA TYR A 98 -10.32 -15.81 10.71
C TYR A 98 -11.14 -17.09 10.49
N GLY A 99 -10.67 -18.04 9.67
CA GLY A 99 -11.35 -19.32 9.42
C GLY A 99 -12.71 -19.20 8.72
N ALA A 100 -13.00 -18.07 8.08
CA ALA A 100 -14.25 -17.85 7.33
C ALA A 100 -14.28 -18.60 5.98
N VAL A 101 -13.12 -19.02 5.48
CA VAL A 101 -12.97 -19.90 4.33
C VAL A 101 -12.16 -21.11 4.79
N THR A 102 -12.83 -22.22 5.03
CA THR A 102 -12.16 -23.52 5.11
C THR A 102 -11.76 -23.92 3.69
N PRO A 103 -10.48 -24.19 3.40
CA PRO A 103 -10.16 -24.92 2.20
C PRO A 103 -10.94 -26.24 2.28
N SER A 104 -11.75 -26.54 1.26
CA SER A 104 -12.40 -27.85 1.15
C SER A 104 -11.33 -28.90 1.39
N GLU A 105 -11.59 -29.84 2.30
CA GLU A 105 -10.78 -31.05 2.34
C GLU A 105 -10.68 -31.56 0.91
N PRO A 106 -9.47 -31.82 0.39
CA PRO A 106 -9.36 -32.37 -0.95
C PRO A 106 -10.22 -33.63 -0.97
N PRO A 107 -11.06 -33.84 -2.00
CA PRO A 107 -11.84 -35.06 -2.07
C PRO A 107 -10.87 -36.22 -1.92
N ILE A 108 -11.15 -37.12 -0.97
CA ILE A 108 -10.32 -38.29 -0.66
C ILE A 108 -10.10 -39.15 -1.93
N ASN A 109 -10.93 -38.96 -2.97
CA ASN A 109 -10.87 -39.64 -4.26
C ASN A 109 -9.96 -38.97 -5.31
N GLY A 110 -8.76 -38.53 -4.92
CA GLY A 110 -7.83 -37.92 -5.86
C GLY A 110 -6.43 -37.73 -5.31
N GLY A 111 -5.75 -38.82 -4.96
CA GLY A 111 -4.34 -38.78 -4.58
C GLY A 111 -3.49 -38.22 -5.72
N VAL A 112 -2.76 -37.14 -5.46
CA VAL A 112 -1.72 -36.64 -6.37
C VAL A 112 -0.54 -37.59 -6.26
N ILE A 113 -0.33 -38.44 -7.27
CA ILE A 113 0.81 -39.36 -7.29
C ILE A 113 2.00 -38.66 -7.98
N PHE A 114 3.14 -38.56 -7.30
CA PHE A 114 4.32 -37.83 -7.77
C PHE A 114 5.28 -38.76 -8.54
N ALA A 115 5.19 -38.79 -9.87
CA ALA A 115 6.03 -39.67 -10.69
C ALA A 115 7.51 -39.22 -10.65
N PRO A 116 8.46 -40.12 -10.33
CA PRO A 116 9.89 -39.84 -10.43
C PRO A 116 10.30 -39.47 -11.86
N LYS A 117 11.28 -38.57 -11.99
CA LYS A 117 11.77 -38.14 -13.31
C LYS A 117 12.40 -39.34 -14.05
N GLY A 118 11.96 -39.59 -15.27
CA GLY A 118 12.48 -40.65 -16.15
C GLY A 118 11.52 -41.82 -16.40
N ILE A 119 10.35 -41.83 -15.77
CA ILE A 119 9.32 -42.86 -15.97
C ILE A 119 8.07 -42.19 -16.56
N SER A 120 7.44 -42.82 -17.56
CA SER A 120 6.17 -42.34 -18.10
C SER A 120 5.08 -42.39 -17.02
N PRO A 121 4.23 -41.37 -16.88
CA PRO A 121 3.11 -41.40 -15.93
C PRO A 121 2.21 -42.63 -16.08
N SER A 122 2.02 -43.15 -17.30
CA SER A 122 1.22 -44.36 -17.56
C SER A 122 1.85 -45.60 -16.94
N ASP A 123 3.14 -45.82 -17.21
CA ASP A 123 3.86 -47.03 -16.84
C ASP A 123 4.06 -47.10 -15.33
N TRP A 124 4.17 -45.93 -14.69
CA TRP A 124 4.28 -45.80 -13.26
C TRP A 124 2.96 -46.09 -12.53
N VAL A 125 1.83 -45.63 -13.08
CA VAL A 125 0.49 -45.92 -12.55
C VAL A 125 0.17 -47.42 -12.65
N GLU A 126 0.55 -48.07 -13.77
CA GLU A 126 0.39 -49.52 -13.93
C GLU A 126 1.23 -50.35 -12.95
N GLY A 127 2.40 -49.83 -12.55
CA GLY A 127 3.25 -50.45 -11.51
C GLY A 127 2.59 -50.42 -10.13
N PHE A 128 2.05 -49.26 -9.72
CA PHE A 128 1.38 -49.10 -8.42
C PHE A 128 0.05 -49.85 -8.32
N ALA A 129 -0.74 -49.91 -9.39
CA ALA A 129 -2.05 -50.58 -9.41
C ALA A 129 -1.97 -52.10 -9.17
N LYS A 130 -0.80 -52.72 -9.37
CA LYS A 130 -0.56 -54.14 -9.10
C LYS A 130 -0.20 -54.43 -7.64
N GLU A 131 0.29 -53.43 -6.90
CA GLU A 131 0.83 -53.63 -5.55
C GLU A 131 -0.16 -53.30 -4.42
N VAL A 132 -1.20 -52.50 -4.70
CA VAL A 132 -2.23 -52.17 -3.70
C VAL A 132 -3.53 -52.89 -4.06
N PRO A 133 -3.93 -53.94 -3.33
CA PRO A 133 -5.27 -54.50 -3.46
C PRO A 133 -6.26 -53.39 -3.11
N ILE A 134 -7.19 -53.13 -4.02
CA ILE A 134 -8.34 -52.25 -3.75
C ILE A 134 -9.22 -53.04 -2.77
N ASP A 135 -8.89 -52.99 -1.48
CA ASP A 135 -9.84 -53.40 -0.45
C ASP A 135 -11.02 -52.42 -0.54
N LYS A 136 -12.07 -52.90 -1.20
CA LYS A 136 -13.38 -52.29 -1.18
C LYS A 136 -13.87 -52.37 0.27
N THR A 137 -13.90 -51.25 0.98
CA THR A 137 -15.11 -50.61 1.56
C THR A 137 -14.68 -49.38 2.34
#